data_AF-A0A934U601-F1
#
_entry.id   AF-A0A934U601-F1
#
_cell.length_a   1.000
_cell.length_b   1.000
_cell.length_c   1.000
_cell.angle_alpha   90.00
_cell.angle_beta   90.00
_cell.angle_gamma   90.00
#
_symmetry.space_group_name_H-M   'P 1'
#
loop_
_entity.id
_entity.type
_entity.pdbx_description
1 polymer ?
#
loop_
_entity_poly.entity_id
_entity_poly.type
_entity_poly.pdbx_seq_one_letter_code
_entity_poly.pdbx_strand_id
1 'polypeptide(L)' 'MNDAEEQKLLEDIATRLRGRHEGVPPQVVESIVGSAYVTFGDAQIRDFVPVLVERRAASQLAGLATS' A
#
# COMPACT_ATOMS: atom_id res chain seq x y z
N MET A 1 -5.47 4.98 -16.28
CA MET A 1 -5.53 5.49 -14.90
C MET A 1 -5.09 6.96 -14.86
N ASN A 2 -5.80 7.81 -14.12
CA ASN A 2 -5.31 9.15 -13.75
C ASN A 2 -4.86 9.18 -12.28
N ASP A 3 -4.22 10.27 -11.87
CA ASP A 3 -3.64 10.39 -10.51
C ASP A 3 -4.71 10.31 -9.40
N ALA A 4 -5.90 10.87 -9.60
CA ALA A 4 -6.97 10.85 -8.59
C ALA A 4 -7.57 9.45 -8.41
N GLU A 5 -7.75 8.71 -9.50
CA GLU A 5 -8.17 7.30 -9.46
C GLU A 5 -7.14 6.45 -8.74
N GLU A 6 -5.86 6.68 -9.01
CA GLU A 6 -4.77 5.96 -8.37
C GLU A 6 -4.69 6.25 -6.86
N GLN A 7 -4.78 7.52 -6.46
CA GLN A 7 -4.80 7.90 -5.04
C GLN A 7 -5.97 7.25 -4.30
N LYS A 8 -7.16 7.24 -4.90
CA LYS A 8 -8.33 6.55 -4.33
C LYS A 8 -8.06 5.05 -4.15
N LEU A 9 -7.43 4.39 -5.13
CA LEU A 9 -7.07 2.98 -4.98
C LEU A 9 -6.05 2.76 -3.87
N LEU A 10 -5.09 3.67 -3.66
CA LEU A 10 -4.14 3.59 -2.56
C LEU A 10 -4.83 3.75 -1.20
N GLU A 11 -5.81 4.64 -1.07
CA GLU A 11 -6.63 4.78 0.14
C GLU A 11 -7.46 3.52 0.43
N ASP A 12 -8.04 2.92 -0.61
CA ASP A 12 -8.79 1.66 -0.51
C ASP A 12 -7.86 0.51 -0.08
N ILE A 13 -6.63 0.45 -0.63
CA ILE A 13 -5.59 -0.51 -0.25
C ILE A 13 -5.23 -0.34 1.23
N ALA A 14 -4.94 0.89 1.67
CA ALA A 14 -4.61 1.18 3.06
C ALA A 14 -5.75 0.75 3.99
N THR A 15 -7.00 1.02 3.62
CA THR A 15 -8.18 0.60 4.37
C THR A 15 -8.27 -0.93 4.50
N ARG A 16 -8.09 -1.67 3.41
CA ARG A 16 -8.08 -3.15 3.44
C ARG A 16 -6.95 -3.70 4.32
N LEU A 17 -5.75 -3.13 4.21
CA LEU A 17 -4.59 -3.58 4.96
C LEU A 17 -4.73 -3.30 6.46
N ARG A 18 -5.31 -2.16 6.86
CA ARG A 18 -5.64 -1.89 8.28
C ARG A 18 -6.55 -2.97 8.86
N GLY A 19 -7.61 -3.33 8.13
CA GLY A 19 -8.53 -4.38 8.58
C GLY A 19 -7.90 -5.78 8.62
N ARG A 20 -6.91 -6.06 7.77
CA ARG A 20 -6.17 -7.34 7.77
C ARG A 20 -5.08 -7.42 8.85
N HIS A 21 -4.58 -6.26 9.29
CA HIS A 21 -3.48 -6.13 10.24
C HIS A 21 -3.91 -5.29 11.45
N GLU A 22 -4.98 -5.71 12.15
CA GLU A 22 -5.57 -4.95 13.27
C GLU A 22 -4.59 -4.71 14.44
N GLY A 23 -3.54 -5.54 14.56
CA GLY A 23 -2.46 -5.36 15.55
C GLY A 23 -1.40 -4.32 15.17
N VAL A 24 -1.46 -3.75 13.96
CA VAL A 24 -0.52 -2.73 13.47
C VAL A 24 -1.17 -1.35 13.54
N PRO A 25 -0.51 -0.33 14.11
CA PRO A 25 -1.07 1.02 14.14
C PRO A 25 -1.42 1.54 12.73
N PRO A 26 -2.58 2.19 12.54
CA PRO A 26 -3.02 2.69 11.23
C PRO A 26 -1.97 3.56 10.51
N GLN A 27 -1.25 4.39 11.25
CA GLN A 27 -0.21 5.28 10.72
C GLN A 27 0.98 4.49 10.15
N VAL A 28 1.29 3.32 10.72
CA VAL A 28 2.33 2.43 10.22
C VAL A 28 1.88 1.78 8.91
N VAL A 29 0.62 1.36 8.82
CA VAL A 29 0.04 0.84 7.57
C VAL A 29 0.11 1.89 6.47
N GLU A 30 -0.34 3.12 6.75
CA GLU A 30 -0.32 4.25 5.82
C GLU A 30 1.11 4.60 5.37
N SER A 31 2.06 4.63 6.31
CA SER A 31 3.48 4.87 6.01
C SER A 31 4.08 3.79 5.10
N ILE A 32 3.75 2.52 5.33
CA ILE A 32 4.24 1.40 4.51
C ILE A 32 3.62 1.43 3.11
N VAL A 33 2.33 1.72 2.99
CA VAL A 33 1.66 1.88 1.69
C VAL A 33 2.28 3.05 0.91
N GLY A 34 2.48 4.21 1.55
CA GLY A 34 3.13 5.36 0.93
C GLY A 34 4.57 5.07 0.48
N SER A 35 5.35 4.39 1.32
CA SER A 35 6.73 4.00 0.99
C SER A 35 6.78 2.99 -0.17
N ALA A 36 5.84 2.04 -0.21
CA ALA A 36 5.69 1.12 -1.33
C ALA A 36 5.31 1.86 -2.62
N TYR A 37 4.42 2.85 -2.54
CA TYR A 37 4.01 3.67 -3.68
C TYR A 37 5.17 4.49 -4.27
N VAL A 38 5.99 5.14 -3.43
CA VAL A 38 7.19 5.89 -3.86
C VAL A 38 8.16 5.01 -4.66
N THR A 39 8.24 3.71 -4.36
CA THR A 39 9.10 2.76 -5.10
C THR A 39 8.73 2.65 -6.59
N PHE A 40 7.51 3.03 -6.96
CA PHE A 40 6.99 2.99 -8.33
C PHE A 40 6.74 4.39 -8.93
N GLY A 41 7.37 5.43 -8.40
CA GLY A 41 7.22 6.82 -8.88
C GLY A 41 7.58 6.99 -10.36
N ASP A 42 8.59 6.26 -10.84
CA ASP A 42 9.08 6.36 -12.24
C ASP A 42 8.39 5.39 -13.21
N ALA A 43 7.34 4.67 -12.77
CA ALA A 43 6.65 3.70 -13.61
C ALA A 43 5.84 4.38 -14.73
N GLN A 44 6.16 4.09 -15.99
CA GLN A 44 5.44 4.63 -17.16
C GLN A 44 4.03 4.05 -17.32
N ILE A 45 3.84 2.78 -16.95
CA ILE A 45 2.52 2.11 -16.98
C ILE A 45 2.01 2.03 -15.55
N ARG A 46 0.95 2.79 -15.26
CA ARG A 46 0.48 2.97 -13.89
C ARG A 46 -0.67 2.04 -13.48
N ASP A 47 -1.34 1.40 -14.43
CA ASP A 47 -2.48 0.52 -14.16
C ASP A 47 -2.15 -0.66 -13.20
N PHE A 48 -0.87 -1.06 -13.12
CA PHE A 48 -0.41 -2.13 -12.22
C PHE A 48 0.18 -1.62 -10.90
N VAL A 49 0.44 -0.32 -10.77
CA VAL A 49 1.07 0.26 -9.57
C VAL A 49 0.27 -0.06 -8.30
N PRO A 50 -1.08 0.10 -8.25
CA PRO A 50 -1.85 -0.22 -7.06
C PRO A 50 -1.67 -1.67 -6.58
N VAL A 51 -1.69 -2.64 -7.51
CA VAL A 51 -1.54 -4.07 -7.19
C VAL A 51 -0.14 -4.37 -6.65
N LEU A 52 0.89 -3.76 -7.24
CA LEU A 52 2.27 -3.93 -6.80
C LEU A 52 2.51 -3.30 -5.42
N VAL A 53 1.89 -2.15 -5.17
CA VAL A 53 1.91 -1.48 -3.86
C VAL A 53 1.24 -2.34 -2.80
N GLU A 54 0.02 -2.82 -3.06
CA GLU A 54 -0.72 -3.69 -2.12
C GLU A 54 0.09 -4.94 -1.76
N ARG A 55 0.66 -5.62 -2.77
CA ARG A 55 1.49 -6.81 -2.55
C ARG A 55 2.73 -6.52 -1.71
N ARG A 56 3.44 -5.42 -2.01
CA ARG A 56 4.65 -5.02 -1.28
C ARG A 56 4.32 -4.65 0.17
N ALA A 57 3.27 -3.86 0.38
CA ALA A 57 2.84 -3.44 1.71
C ALA A 57 2.37 -4.63 2.57
N ALA A 58 1.56 -5.52 2.01
CA ALA A 58 1.12 -6.74 2.70
C ALA A 58 2.30 -7.62 3.14
N SER A 59 3.32 -7.77 2.28
CA SER A 59 4.52 -8.55 2.63
C SER A 59 5.31 -7.91 3.78
N GLN A 60 5.43 -6.59 3.82
CA GLN A 60 6.13 -5.89 4.90
C GLN A 60 5.34 -6.00 6.22
N LEU A 61 4.03 -5.76 6.18
CA LEU A 61 3.16 -5.86 7.35
C LEU A 61 3.11 -7.27 7.95
N ALA A 62 3.12 -8.31 7.11
CA ALA A 62 3.21 -9.70 7.56
C ALA A 62 4.53 -9.98 8.31
N GLY A 63 5.64 -9.35 7.89
CA GLY A 63 6.92 -9.43 8.59
C GLY A 63 6.89 -8.79 9.98
N LEU A 64 6.11 -7.71 10.16
CA LEU A 64 5.97 -7.03 11.46
C LEU A 64 5.17 -7.85 12.48
N ALA A 65 4.18 -8.63 12.04
CA ALA A 65 3.37 -9.46 12.93
C ALA A 65 4.10 -10.73 13.43
N THR A 66 5.22 -11.08 12.80
CA THR A 66 5.98 -12.32 13.09
C THR A 66 7.21 -12.05 13.97
N SER A 67 7.45 -10.80 14.39
CA SER A 67 8.60 -10.40 15.24
C SER A 67 8.18 -9.98 16.63
#